data_AF-A0A3D1TIA3-F1
#
_entry.id   AF-A0A3D1TIA3-F1
#
_cell.length_a   1.000
_cell.length_b   1.000
_cell.length_c   1.000
_cell.angle_alpha   90.00
_cell.angle_beta   90.00
_cell.angle_gamma   90.00
#
_symmetry.space_group_name_H-M   'P 1'
#
loop_
_entity.id
_entity.type
_entity.pdbx_description
1 polymer ?
#
loop_
_entity_poly.entity_id
_entity_poly.type
_entity_poly.pdbx_seq_one_letter_code
_entity_poly.pdbx_strand_id
1 'polypeptide(L)'
;MLARLVCLLVLSCTVFAAAVRAEQARSPYAPVTDDPALPRILIIGDSISIGYTLGVRDLLKGKANVHRPPTNCGPTTRGLEQLDAWLGTGNWDVIHFNWGLHDLKHCDDEGVLVAVGEGHQQVPVDQYSKNLEQLVLRLQRTGAVLIWRNTTPVPEGAKGRVPADVPLFNQAALAIMQKHGIPTQDMYSSVLPRMEQLMLPKDVHYNENGYQQLAKTVAAIIEEQLAGRE
;
A
#
# COMPACT_ATOMS: atom_id res chain seq x y z
N MET A 1 -20.55 -59.52 -36.67
CA MET A 1 -19.35 -58.65 -36.74
C MET A 1 -19.74 -57.32 -37.38
N LEU A 2 -19.21 -56.23 -36.83
CA LEU A 2 -19.25 -54.84 -37.30
C LEU A 2 -20.50 -53.98 -37.03
N ALA A 3 -20.20 -52.75 -36.62
CA ALA A 3 -21.00 -51.80 -35.87
C ALA A 3 -21.28 -50.49 -36.63
N ARG A 4 -22.02 -49.59 -35.95
CA ARG A 4 -22.02 -48.09 -35.96
C ARG A 4 -23.39 -47.53 -36.41
N LEU A 5 -24.24 -46.95 -35.55
CA LEU A 5 -24.15 -45.76 -34.66
C LEU A 5 -23.91 -44.44 -35.41
N VAL A 6 -24.95 -43.60 -35.51
CA VAL A 6 -24.88 -42.15 -35.81
C VAL A 6 -26.00 -41.38 -35.07
N CYS A 7 -25.57 -40.43 -34.23
CA CYS A 7 -26.13 -39.13 -33.79
C CYS A 7 -27.64 -38.91 -33.56
N LEU A 8 -28.00 -38.33 -32.39
CA LEU A 8 -28.31 -36.89 -32.28
C LEU A 8 -28.35 -36.36 -30.81
N LEU A 9 -27.47 -35.37 -30.57
CA LEU A 9 -27.48 -34.20 -29.65
C LEU A 9 -28.43 -34.19 -28.42
N VAL A 10 -27.94 -34.21 -27.18
CA VAL A 10 -27.23 -33.14 -26.41
C VAL A 10 -27.97 -31.80 -26.40
N LEU A 11 -28.88 -31.61 -25.44
CA LEU A 11 -29.47 -30.32 -25.10
C LEU A 11 -29.65 -30.22 -23.58
N SER A 12 -28.67 -29.65 -22.88
CA SER A 12 -28.80 -29.01 -21.53
C SER A 12 -27.45 -28.90 -20.82
N CYS A 13 -26.51 -28.12 -21.35
CA CYS A 13 -25.31 -27.73 -20.58
C CYS A 13 -24.87 -26.28 -20.84
N THR A 14 -25.76 -25.42 -21.33
CA THR A 14 -25.42 -24.02 -21.65
C THR A 14 -25.63 -23.04 -20.49
N VAL A 15 -26.26 -23.45 -19.38
CA VAL A 15 -26.53 -22.53 -18.25
C VAL A 15 -25.39 -22.49 -17.22
N PHE A 16 -24.53 -23.51 -17.16
CA PHE A 16 -23.40 -23.51 -16.19
C PHE A 16 -22.14 -22.80 -16.66
N ALA A 17 -21.98 -22.54 -17.96
CA ALA A 17 -20.75 -21.94 -18.50
C ALA A 17 -20.67 -20.41 -18.31
N ALA A 18 -21.78 -19.73 -18.02
CA ALA A 18 -21.82 -18.28 -17.84
C ALA A 18 -21.32 -17.83 -16.45
N ALA A 19 -21.41 -18.69 -15.43
CA ALA A 19 -21.00 -18.37 -14.05
C ALA A 19 -19.49 -18.56 -13.80
N VAL A 20 -18.77 -19.25 -14.69
CA VAL A 20 -17.34 -19.58 -14.51
C VAL A 20 -16.41 -18.52 -15.14
N ARG A 21 -16.98 -17.48 -15.76
CA ARG A 21 -16.25 -16.45 -16.51
C ARG A 21 -16.28 -15.08 -15.82
N ALA A 22 -16.10 -15.02 -14.50
CA ALA A 22 -15.97 -13.76 -13.76
C ALA A 22 -15.33 -13.91 -12.38
N GLU A 23 -14.16 -14.54 -12.27
CA GLU A 23 -13.23 -14.18 -11.21
C GLU A 23 -11.80 -14.33 -11.72
N GLN A 24 -11.42 -13.45 -12.64
CA GLN A 24 -10.01 -13.20 -12.86
C GLN A 24 -9.48 -12.67 -11.52
N ALA A 25 -8.54 -13.40 -10.90
CA ALA A 25 -8.02 -13.10 -9.57
C ALA A 25 -7.74 -11.59 -9.46
N ARG A 26 -8.50 -10.93 -8.59
CA ARG A 26 -8.45 -9.48 -8.46
C ARG A 26 -7.05 -9.09 -7.99
N SER A 27 -6.35 -8.28 -8.79
CA SER A 27 -4.97 -7.88 -8.50
C SER A 27 -4.92 -6.44 -7.98
N PRO A 28 -4.15 -6.14 -6.91
CA PRO A 28 -3.91 -4.76 -6.49
C PRO A 28 -3.20 -3.95 -7.58
N TYR A 29 -2.49 -4.61 -8.50
CA TYR A 29 -1.79 -3.98 -9.63
C TYR A 29 -2.63 -3.88 -10.91
N ALA A 30 -3.86 -4.42 -10.92
CA ALA A 30 -4.73 -4.28 -12.08
C ALA A 30 -4.92 -2.79 -12.42
N PRO A 31 -4.85 -2.41 -13.70
CA PRO A 31 -5.21 -1.06 -14.13
C PRO A 31 -6.61 -0.70 -13.66
N VAL A 32 -6.80 0.57 -13.31
CA VAL A 32 -8.09 1.13 -12.91
C VAL A 32 -8.58 2.02 -14.04
N THR A 33 -9.77 1.74 -14.54
CA THR A 33 -10.49 2.63 -15.46
C THR A 33 -11.24 3.65 -14.61
N ASP A 34 -10.94 4.93 -14.84
CA ASP A 34 -11.60 6.03 -14.15
C ASP A 34 -13.07 6.16 -14.53
N ASP A 35 -13.90 6.41 -13.52
CA ASP A 35 -15.13 7.17 -13.69
C ASP A 35 -14.80 8.66 -13.61
N PRO A 36 -14.99 9.46 -14.68
CA PRO A 36 -14.63 10.88 -14.70
C PRO A 36 -15.44 11.73 -13.72
N ALA A 37 -16.54 11.23 -13.16
CA ALA A 37 -17.31 11.93 -12.14
C ALA A 37 -16.75 11.73 -10.72
N LEU A 38 -15.77 10.84 -10.53
CA LEU A 38 -15.22 10.49 -9.22
C LEU A 38 -13.79 11.01 -9.03
N PRO A 39 -13.41 11.41 -7.80
CA PRO A 39 -12.07 11.85 -7.49
C PRO A 39 -11.04 10.74 -7.68
N ARG A 40 -9.80 11.13 -8.01
CA ARG A 40 -8.65 10.23 -8.22
C ARG A 40 -7.76 10.18 -6.97
N ILE A 41 -7.55 8.97 -6.46
CA ILE A 41 -6.74 8.70 -5.29
C ILE A 41 -5.52 7.88 -5.70
N LEU A 42 -4.33 8.28 -5.25
CA LEU A 42 -3.12 7.51 -5.42
C LEU A 42 -2.62 6.98 -4.07
N ILE A 43 -2.45 5.67 -3.95
CA ILE A 43 -1.79 5.04 -2.82
C ILE A 43 -0.34 4.72 -3.20
N ILE A 44 0.62 5.35 -2.51
CA ILE A 44 2.05 5.09 -2.64
C ILE A 44 2.55 4.38 -1.37
N GLY A 45 3.13 3.20 -1.52
CA GLY A 45 3.69 2.49 -0.38
C GLY A 45 4.27 1.13 -0.71
N ASP A 46 4.74 0.48 0.35
CA ASP A 46 5.38 -0.83 0.29
C ASP A 46 4.37 -1.98 0.29
N SER A 47 4.85 -3.21 0.55
CA SER A 47 4.07 -4.45 0.65
C SER A 47 2.83 -4.34 1.56
N ILE A 48 2.87 -3.51 2.60
CA ILE A 48 1.72 -3.31 3.49
C ILE A 48 0.58 -2.62 2.75
N SER A 49 0.91 -1.60 1.95
CA SER A 49 -0.10 -0.91 1.13
C SER A 49 -0.71 -1.79 0.06
N ILE A 50 0.06 -2.75 -0.45
CA ILE A 50 -0.40 -3.73 -1.44
C ILE A 50 -1.51 -4.58 -0.86
N GLY A 51 -1.32 -5.05 0.39
CA GLY A 51 -2.28 -5.92 1.05
C GLY A 51 -3.62 -5.24 1.34
N TYR A 52 -3.64 -3.96 1.70
CA TYR A 52 -4.91 -3.25 1.96
C TYR A 52 -5.55 -2.62 0.70
N THR A 53 -4.83 -2.50 -0.43
CA THR A 53 -5.31 -1.78 -1.62
C THR A 53 -6.67 -2.29 -2.12
N LEU A 54 -6.87 -3.61 -2.18
CA LEU A 54 -8.14 -4.17 -2.69
C LEU A 54 -9.31 -3.88 -1.76
N GLY A 55 -9.09 -3.97 -0.44
CA GLY A 55 -10.09 -3.60 0.55
C GLY A 55 -10.46 -2.12 0.47
N VAL A 56 -9.49 -1.22 0.26
CA VAL A 56 -9.76 0.21 0.08
C VAL A 56 -10.60 0.45 -1.18
N ARG A 57 -10.27 -0.22 -2.29
CA ARG A 57 -11.06 -0.15 -3.54
C ARG A 57 -12.51 -0.61 -3.34
N ASP A 58 -12.75 -1.62 -2.51
CA ASP A 58 -14.11 -2.06 -2.19
C ASP A 58 -14.89 -1.04 -1.39
N LEU A 59 -14.26 -0.50 -0.34
CA LEU A 59 -14.88 0.45 0.56
C LEU A 59 -15.20 1.78 -0.13
N LEU A 60 -14.39 2.18 -1.11
CA LEU A 60 -14.56 3.41 -1.89
C LEU A 60 -15.22 3.20 -3.26
N LYS A 61 -15.81 2.02 -3.51
CA LYS A 61 -16.51 1.74 -4.77
C LYS A 61 -17.65 2.73 -4.98
N GLY A 62 -17.67 3.37 -6.15
CA GLY A 62 -18.66 4.41 -6.49
C GLY A 62 -18.43 5.74 -5.79
N LYS A 63 -17.32 5.91 -5.07
CA LYS A 63 -16.94 7.14 -4.37
C LYS A 63 -15.61 7.73 -4.85
N ALA A 64 -14.66 6.88 -5.28
CA ALA A 64 -13.37 7.33 -5.78
C ALA A 64 -12.70 6.31 -6.71
N ASN A 65 -11.87 6.80 -7.62
CA ASN A 65 -10.95 5.99 -8.43
C ASN A 65 -9.66 5.76 -7.64
N VAL A 66 -9.43 4.54 -7.11
CA VAL A 66 -8.28 4.25 -6.24
C VAL A 66 -7.17 3.54 -7.00
N HIS A 67 -6.11 4.29 -7.29
CA HIS A 67 -4.92 3.87 -8.03
C HIS A 67 -3.75 3.56 -7.09
N ARG A 68 -2.78 2.85 -7.64
CA ARG A 68 -1.45 2.67 -7.06
C ARG A 68 -0.43 2.36 -8.14
N PRO A 69 0.87 2.59 -7.90
CA PRO A 69 1.92 2.08 -8.79
C PRO A 69 1.87 0.54 -8.88
N PRO A 70 2.07 -0.07 -10.07
CA PRO A 70 2.05 -1.52 -10.26
C PRO A 70 3.34 -2.19 -9.74
N THR A 71 3.85 -1.74 -8.59
CA THR A 71 5.11 -2.16 -7.99
C THR A 71 5.11 -1.92 -6.49
N ASN A 72 5.96 -2.63 -5.74
CA ASN A 72 6.28 -2.26 -4.37
C ASN A 72 7.14 -0.97 -4.40
N CYS A 73 6.68 0.10 -3.74
CA CYS A 73 7.36 1.40 -3.79
C CYS A 73 8.65 1.42 -2.95
N GLY A 74 8.89 0.41 -2.11
CA GLY A 74 10.17 0.15 -1.47
C GLY A 74 10.64 1.27 -0.54
N PRO A 75 11.96 1.52 -0.44
CA PRO A 75 12.54 2.55 0.41
C PRO A 75 12.42 3.95 -0.23
N THR A 76 12.70 4.99 0.56
CA THR A 76 12.71 6.39 0.09
C THR A 76 13.67 6.64 -1.06
N THR A 77 14.80 5.92 -1.16
CA THR A 77 15.75 6.03 -2.28
C THR A 77 15.10 5.69 -3.62
N ARG A 78 14.36 4.58 -3.67
CA ARG A 78 13.54 4.21 -4.83
C ARG A 78 12.45 5.23 -5.09
N GLY A 79 11.86 5.80 -4.04
CA GLY A 79 10.93 6.92 -4.17
C GLY A 79 11.54 8.08 -4.94
N LEU A 80 12.75 8.50 -4.59
CA LEU A 80 13.41 9.62 -5.26
C LEU A 80 13.66 9.34 -6.75
N GLU A 81 13.98 8.11 -7.10
CA GLU A 81 14.21 7.69 -8.48
C GLU A 81 12.91 7.60 -9.30
N GLN A 82 11.83 7.11 -8.71
CA GLN A 82 10.66 6.63 -9.45
C GLN A 82 9.41 7.50 -9.29
N LEU A 83 9.41 8.49 -8.39
CA LEU A 83 8.20 9.23 -8.05
C LEU A 83 7.51 9.86 -9.26
N ASP A 84 8.26 10.41 -10.23
CA ASP A 84 7.65 11.01 -11.42
C ASP A 84 6.88 9.98 -12.26
N ALA A 85 7.42 8.76 -12.38
CA ALA A 85 6.74 7.66 -13.07
C ALA A 85 5.48 7.20 -12.31
N TRP A 86 5.50 7.23 -10.98
CA TRP A 86 4.35 6.86 -10.14
C TRP A 86 3.25 7.91 -10.14
N LEU A 87 3.62 9.20 -10.18
CA LEU A 87 2.68 10.31 -10.33
C LEU A 87 2.07 10.33 -11.73
N GLY A 88 2.82 9.89 -12.75
CA GLY A 88 2.37 9.78 -14.12
C GLY A 88 1.86 11.12 -14.66
N THR A 89 0.70 11.10 -15.32
CA THR A 89 0.07 12.32 -15.84
C THR A 89 -0.58 13.21 -14.77
N GLY A 90 -0.50 12.84 -13.48
CA GLY A 90 -1.01 13.63 -12.36
C GLY A 90 -2.53 13.62 -12.21
N ASN A 91 -3.09 14.79 -11.85
CA ASN A 91 -4.50 15.04 -11.51
C ASN A 91 -5.00 14.18 -10.34
N TRP A 92 -4.19 14.06 -9.30
CA TRP A 92 -4.57 13.37 -8.08
C TRP A 92 -5.32 14.33 -7.17
N ASP A 93 -6.51 13.93 -6.74
CA ASP A 93 -7.23 14.63 -5.68
C ASP A 93 -6.55 14.36 -4.34
N VAL A 94 -6.27 13.10 -4.05
CA VAL A 94 -5.62 12.69 -2.79
C VAL A 94 -4.44 11.76 -3.09
N ILE A 95 -3.33 11.98 -2.39
CA ILE A 95 -2.20 11.05 -2.35
C ILE A 95 -2.04 10.55 -0.91
N HIS A 96 -2.33 9.27 -0.71
CA HIS A 96 -2.06 8.55 0.54
C HIS A 96 -0.70 7.87 0.42
N PHE A 97 0.23 8.15 1.33
CA PHE A 97 1.60 7.68 1.17
C PHE A 97 2.29 7.22 2.46
N ASN A 98 3.22 6.28 2.30
CA ASN A 98 4.13 5.82 3.35
C ASN A 98 5.47 5.33 2.77
N TRP A 99 6.56 5.60 3.51
CA TRP A 99 7.86 4.93 3.42
C TRP A 99 8.37 4.67 4.84
N GLY A 100 9.04 3.54 5.07
CA GLY A 100 9.65 3.24 6.36
C GLY A 100 10.14 1.80 6.52
N LEU A 101 9.29 0.77 6.35
CA LEU A 101 9.70 -0.63 6.62
C LEU A 101 10.83 -1.13 5.72
N HIS A 102 10.96 -0.56 4.51
CA HIS A 102 12.07 -0.83 3.61
C HIS A 102 13.30 0.02 3.92
N ASP A 103 13.14 1.19 4.55
CA ASP A 103 14.26 2.05 4.93
C ASP A 103 14.96 1.49 6.19
N LEU A 104 14.18 1.10 7.20
CA LEU A 104 14.69 0.62 8.48
C LEU A 104 15.21 -0.83 8.49
N LYS A 105 14.96 -1.61 7.43
CA LYS A 105 15.44 -3.01 7.40
C LYS A 105 16.97 -3.06 7.25
N HIS A 106 17.58 -4.12 7.74
CA HIS A 106 18.99 -4.41 7.54
C HIS A 106 19.22 -5.12 6.20
N CYS A 107 20.23 -4.70 5.46
CA CYS A 107 20.68 -5.34 4.24
C CYS A 107 22.20 -5.47 4.16
N ASP A 108 22.66 -6.34 3.28
CA ASP A 108 24.05 -6.34 2.80
C ASP A 108 24.29 -5.16 1.82
N ASP A 109 25.52 -5.06 1.33
CA ASP A 109 25.96 -4.00 0.42
C ASP A 109 25.22 -4.05 -0.93
N GLU A 110 24.69 -5.22 -1.30
CA GLU A 110 23.84 -5.44 -2.48
C GLU A 110 22.35 -5.12 -2.24
N GLY A 111 21.96 -4.76 -1.03
CA GLY A 111 20.58 -4.37 -0.68
C GLY A 111 19.64 -5.55 -0.36
N VAL A 112 20.18 -6.76 -0.22
CA VAL A 112 19.45 -7.99 0.14
C VAL A 112 19.17 -8.01 1.63
N LEU A 113 17.95 -8.40 2.04
CA LEU A 113 17.56 -8.48 3.44
C LEU A 113 18.38 -9.55 4.21
N VAL A 114 19.14 -9.10 5.20
CA VAL A 114 19.97 -9.96 6.10
C VAL A 114 19.46 -9.86 7.55
N ALA A 115 20.03 -10.65 8.47
CA ALA A 115 19.67 -10.52 9.88
C ALA A 115 20.26 -9.24 10.49
N VAL A 116 19.69 -8.81 11.62
CA VAL A 116 20.25 -7.68 12.38
C VAL A 116 21.65 -8.07 12.87
N GLY A 117 22.64 -7.22 12.62
CA GLY A 117 24.05 -7.47 12.94
C GLY A 117 24.88 -8.09 11.81
N GLU A 118 24.25 -8.57 10.73
CA GLU A 118 24.94 -9.11 9.54
C GLU A 118 25.06 -8.08 8.40
N GLY A 119 24.53 -6.87 8.60
CA GLY A 119 24.53 -5.79 7.63
C GLY A 119 24.12 -4.46 8.27
N HIS A 120 23.83 -3.47 7.45
CA HIS A 120 23.48 -2.12 7.88
C HIS A 120 22.02 -1.79 7.56
N GLN A 121 21.44 -0.78 8.20
CA GLN A 121 20.13 -0.27 7.79
C GLN A 121 20.17 0.16 6.33
N GLN A 122 19.14 -0.19 5.55
CA GLN A 122 19.07 0.10 4.11
C GLN A 122 19.12 1.61 3.85
N VAL A 123 18.40 2.37 4.68
CA VAL A 123 18.50 3.83 4.69
C VAL A 123 18.56 4.29 6.15
N PRO A 124 19.73 4.74 6.65
CA PRO A 124 19.85 5.30 7.99
C PRO A 124 18.87 6.46 8.22
N VAL A 125 18.37 6.61 9.45
CA VAL A 125 17.27 7.55 9.77
C VAL A 125 17.53 8.99 9.33
N ASP A 126 18.76 9.48 9.40
CA ASP A 126 19.14 10.82 8.95
C ASP A 126 19.00 10.97 7.43
N GLN A 127 19.37 9.94 6.67
CA GLN A 127 19.22 9.92 5.21
C GLN A 127 17.76 9.71 4.82
N TYR A 128 17.02 8.88 5.55
CA TYR A 128 15.58 8.70 5.39
C TYR A 128 14.85 10.04 5.55
N SER A 129 15.18 10.82 6.59
CA SER A 129 14.60 12.13 6.84
C SER A 129 14.84 13.09 5.66
N LYS A 130 16.08 13.19 5.17
CA LYS A 130 16.43 14.02 4.00
C LYS A 130 15.70 13.57 2.73
N ASN A 131 15.62 12.27 2.49
CA ASN A 131 14.94 11.73 1.31
C ASN A 131 13.44 11.99 1.39
N LEU A 132 12.83 11.74 2.55
CA LEU A 132 11.40 11.92 2.76
C LEU A 132 10.99 13.38 2.61
N GLU A 133 11.79 14.33 3.11
CA GLU A 133 11.50 15.75 2.90
C GLU A 133 11.52 16.14 1.42
N GLN A 134 12.49 15.62 0.64
CA GLN A 134 12.50 15.83 -0.82
C GLN A 134 11.27 15.22 -1.50
N LEU A 135 10.83 14.03 -1.08
CA LEU A 135 9.63 13.38 -1.59
C LEU A 135 8.38 14.21 -1.25
N VAL A 136 8.25 14.67 -0.02
CA VAL A 136 7.16 15.55 0.43
C VAL A 136 7.08 16.81 -0.41
N LEU A 137 8.21 17.50 -0.63
CA LEU A 137 8.24 18.71 -1.46
C LEU A 137 7.81 18.43 -2.91
N ARG A 138 8.16 17.26 -3.46
CA ARG A 138 7.71 16.85 -4.81
C ARG A 138 6.22 16.51 -4.83
N LEU A 139 5.71 15.82 -3.81
CA LEU A 139 4.29 15.50 -3.67
C LEU A 139 3.43 16.77 -3.53
N GLN A 140 3.88 17.77 -2.77
CA GLN A 140 3.15 19.03 -2.59
C GLN A 140 2.98 19.79 -3.91
N ARG A 141 3.96 19.72 -4.82
CA ARG A 141 3.88 20.34 -6.16
C ARG A 141 2.76 19.78 -7.02
N THR A 142 2.20 18.62 -6.68
CA THR A 142 1.06 18.05 -7.42
C THR A 142 -0.25 18.79 -7.13
N GLY A 143 -0.33 19.54 -6.03
CA GLY A 143 -1.56 20.19 -5.56
C GLY A 143 -2.59 19.23 -4.95
N ALA A 144 -2.29 17.92 -4.88
CA ALA A 144 -3.15 16.95 -4.23
C ALA A 144 -3.19 17.17 -2.71
N VAL A 145 -4.28 16.77 -2.07
CA VAL A 145 -4.30 16.61 -0.61
C VAL A 145 -3.41 15.42 -0.27
N LEU A 146 -2.44 15.66 0.62
CA LEU A 146 -1.47 14.67 1.03
C LEU A 146 -1.89 14.07 2.37
N ILE A 147 -1.90 12.76 2.48
CA ILE A 147 -2.13 12.03 3.73
C ILE A 147 -0.92 11.14 3.97
N TRP A 148 -0.11 11.49 4.98
CA TRP A 148 0.97 10.62 5.40
C TRP A 148 0.45 9.58 6.39
N ARG A 149 0.78 8.31 6.17
CA ARG A 149 0.53 7.24 7.13
C ARG A 149 1.85 6.83 7.78
N ASN A 150 1.90 6.81 9.11
CA ASN A 150 3.11 6.41 9.82
C ASN A 150 3.38 4.88 9.70
N THR A 151 4.64 4.51 9.81
CA THR A 151 5.09 3.13 9.66
C THR A 151 4.50 2.25 10.75
N THR A 152 3.94 1.11 10.37
CA THR A 152 3.34 0.15 11.30
C THR A 152 4.40 -0.55 12.15
N PRO A 153 4.03 -1.11 13.32
CA PRO A 153 4.97 -1.79 14.20
C PRO A 153 5.67 -2.97 13.52
N VAL A 154 6.87 -3.29 14.01
CA VAL A 154 7.61 -4.50 13.65
C VAL A 154 7.48 -5.48 14.82
N PRO A 155 6.95 -6.71 14.61
CA PRO A 155 6.91 -7.71 15.66
C PRO A 155 8.30 -8.22 16.04
N GLU A 156 8.47 -8.62 17.30
CA GLU A 156 9.68 -9.29 17.76
C GLU A 156 10.01 -10.52 16.91
N GLY A 157 11.29 -10.69 16.57
CA GLY A 157 11.78 -11.78 15.73
C GLY A 157 11.53 -11.62 14.23
N ALA A 158 10.96 -10.50 13.77
CA ALA A 158 10.89 -10.19 12.35
C ALA A 158 12.29 -10.09 11.72
N LYS A 159 12.50 -10.75 10.57
CA LYS A 159 13.82 -10.80 9.94
C LYS A 159 14.32 -9.40 9.56
N GLY A 160 15.54 -9.11 10.00
CA GLY A 160 16.31 -7.93 9.59
C GLY A 160 15.70 -6.60 10.02
N ARG A 161 14.91 -6.56 11.09
CA ARG A 161 14.30 -5.32 11.58
C ARG A 161 14.31 -5.30 13.10
N VAL A 162 14.51 -4.12 13.66
CA VAL A 162 14.48 -3.89 15.11
C VAL A 162 13.19 -3.13 15.45
N PRO A 163 12.31 -3.65 16.34
CA PRO A 163 11.07 -2.96 16.72
C PRO A 163 11.26 -1.53 17.20
N ALA A 164 12.37 -1.27 17.92
CA ALA A 164 12.72 0.05 18.44
C ALA A 164 13.08 1.09 17.36
N ASP A 165 13.38 0.67 16.12
CA ASP A 165 13.67 1.60 15.03
C ASP A 165 12.39 2.30 14.53
N VAL A 166 11.23 1.64 14.61
CA VAL A 166 9.98 2.18 14.05
C VAL A 166 9.60 3.52 14.68
N PRO A 167 9.60 3.70 16.02
CA PRO A 167 9.37 5.01 16.63
C PRO A 167 10.36 6.09 16.18
N LEU A 168 11.64 5.74 15.98
CA LEU A 168 12.67 6.71 15.56
C LEU A 168 12.38 7.23 14.14
N PHE A 169 12.07 6.33 13.21
CA PHE A 169 11.71 6.70 11.83
C PHE A 169 10.38 7.47 11.78
N ASN A 170 9.38 7.03 12.55
CA ASN A 170 8.09 7.72 12.64
C ASN A 170 8.24 9.13 13.22
N GLN A 171 9.09 9.33 14.23
CA GLN A 171 9.36 10.65 14.80
C GLN A 171 10.03 11.57 13.79
N ALA A 172 11.04 11.07 13.05
CA ALA A 172 11.72 11.83 12.01
C ALA A 172 10.75 12.25 10.88
N ALA A 173 9.87 11.33 10.46
CA ALA A 173 8.85 11.60 9.46
C ALA A 173 7.78 12.58 9.96
N LEU A 174 7.31 12.43 11.20
CA LEU A 174 6.31 13.32 11.81
C LEU A 174 6.81 14.76 11.86
N ALA A 175 8.08 14.98 12.18
CA ALA A 175 8.66 16.33 12.19
C ALA A 175 8.60 16.99 10.80
N ILE A 176 8.83 16.21 9.73
CA ILE A 176 8.69 16.68 8.34
C ILE A 176 7.23 16.99 8.03
N MET A 177 6.31 16.08 8.37
CA MET A 177 4.87 16.30 8.10
C MET A 177 4.34 17.54 8.83
N GLN A 178 4.74 17.74 10.09
CA GLN A 178 4.39 18.94 10.86
C GLN A 178 4.94 20.22 10.21
N LYS A 179 6.22 20.21 9.80
CA LYS A 179 6.86 21.33 9.09
C LYS A 179 6.12 21.71 7.81
N HIS A 180 5.58 20.72 7.10
CA HIS A 180 4.93 20.89 5.79
C HIS A 180 3.40 20.91 5.86
N GLY A 181 2.81 20.89 7.06
CA GLY A 181 1.36 20.93 7.26
C GLY A 181 0.61 19.71 6.72
N ILE A 182 1.23 18.53 6.69
CA ILE A 182 0.64 17.30 6.13
C ILE A 182 -0.08 16.52 7.24
N PRO A 183 -1.38 16.22 7.09
CA PRO A 183 -2.13 15.35 7.99
C PRO A 183 -1.46 13.97 8.16
N THR A 184 -1.47 13.48 9.40
CA THR A 184 -0.93 12.18 9.77
C THR A 184 -2.04 11.20 10.10
N GLN A 185 -2.05 10.05 9.42
CA GLN A 185 -2.81 8.87 9.82
C GLN A 185 -1.94 8.01 10.75
N ASP A 186 -2.29 7.94 12.03
CA ASP A 186 -1.58 7.13 13.02
C ASP A 186 -2.01 5.65 12.98
N MET A 187 -1.35 4.90 12.10
CA MET A 187 -1.53 3.46 11.98
C MET A 187 -0.65 2.66 12.95
N TYR A 188 0.49 3.22 13.37
CA TYR A 188 1.38 2.62 14.35
C TYR A 188 0.65 2.34 15.67
N SER A 189 0.09 3.40 16.27
CA SER A 189 -0.53 3.30 17.60
C SER A 189 -1.81 2.47 17.58
N SER A 190 -2.53 2.44 16.46
CA SER A 190 -3.75 1.61 16.31
C SER A 190 -3.44 0.11 16.16
N VAL A 191 -2.30 -0.25 15.56
CA VAL A 191 -1.88 -1.65 15.39
C VAL A 191 -1.12 -2.17 16.61
N LEU A 192 -0.28 -1.35 17.25
CA LEU A 192 0.63 -1.78 18.32
C LEU A 192 -0.04 -2.65 19.43
N PRO A 193 -1.20 -2.27 19.99
CA PRO A 193 -1.84 -3.09 21.04
C PRO A 193 -2.52 -4.36 20.52
N ARG A 194 -2.57 -4.56 19.19
CA ARG A 194 -3.31 -5.64 18.52
C ARG A 194 -2.43 -6.46 17.58
N MET A 195 -1.11 -6.36 17.70
CA MET A 195 -0.17 -7.05 16.79
C MET A 195 -0.44 -8.55 16.72
N GLU A 196 -0.63 -9.22 17.85
CA GLU A 196 -0.94 -10.67 17.88
C GLU A 196 -2.23 -11.03 17.14
N GLN A 197 -3.21 -10.13 17.12
CA GLN A 197 -4.49 -10.34 16.45
C GLN A 197 -4.40 -10.08 14.94
N LEU A 198 -3.63 -9.08 14.52
CA LEU A 198 -3.69 -8.52 13.18
C LEU A 198 -2.52 -8.95 12.29
N MET A 199 -1.36 -9.21 12.88
CA MET A 199 -0.11 -9.47 12.15
C MET A 199 0.17 -10.97 12.06
N LEU A 200 0.96 -11.35 11.07
CA LEU A 200 1.53 -12.68 10.99
C LEU A 200 2.67 -12.82 12.04
N PRO A 201 2.85 -14.00 12.65
CA PRO A 201 3.89 -14.18 13.67
C PRO A 201 5.29 -13.89 13.13
N LYS A 202 6.03 -13.01 13.81
CA LYS A 202 7.41 -12.62 13.44
C LYS A 202 7.52 -12.08 12.00
N ASP A 203 6.46 -11.45 11.52
CA ASP A 203 6.41 -10.91 10.16
C ASP A 203 5.71 -9.55 10.19
N VAL A 204 6.20 -8.61 9.40
CA VAL A 204 5.63 -7.26 9.28
C VAL A 204 4.29 -7.27 8.54
N HIS A 205 3.96 -8.36 7.85
CA HIS A 205 2.72 -8.50 7.09
C HIS A 205 1.54 -8.92 7.98
N TYR A 206 0.34 -8.70 7.45
CA TYR A 206 -0.91 -8.88 8.17
C TYR A 206 -1.62 -10.15 7.74
N ASN A 207 -2.41 -10.71 8.66
CA ASN A 207 -3.42 -11.69 8.27
C ASN A 207 -4.60 -10.99 7.56
N GLU A 208 -5.55 -11.77 7.07
CA GLU A 208 -6.69 -11.24 6.31
C GLU A 208 -7.49 -10.19 7.10
N ASN A 209 -7.83 -10.47 8.36
CA ASN A 209 -8.52 -9.52 9.23
C ASN A 209 -7.67 -8.25 9.44
N GLY A 210 -6.36 -8.39 9.65
CA GLY A 210 -5.43 -7.27 9.74
C GLY A 210 -5.52 -6.34 8.54
N TYR A 211 -5.39 -6.86 7.32
CA TYR A 211 -5.51 -6.06 6.10
C TYR A 211 -6.90 -5.44 5.92
N GLN A 212 -7.98 -6.13 6.31
CA GLN A 212 -9.33 -5.55 6.31
C GLN A 212 -9.45 -4.36 7.27
N GLN A 213 -8.85 -4.44 8.47
CA GLN A 213 -8.84 -3.32 9.42
C GLN A 213 -8.01 -2.14 8.88
N LEU A 214 -6.84 -2.40 8.31
CA LEU A 214 -6.03 -1.36 7.69
C LEU A 214 -6.81 -0.66 6.56
N ALA A 215 -7.45 -1.44 5.67
CA ALA A 215 -8.26 -0.91 4.59
C ALA A 215 -9.39 0.01 5.08
N LYS A 216 -10.09 -0.37 6.15
CA LYS A 216 -11.14 0.46 6.77
C LYS A 216 -10.60 1.81 7.23
N THR A 217 -9.48 1.81 7.95
CA THR A 217 -8.89 3.06 8.46
C THR A 217 -8.39 3.96 7.32
N VAL A 218 -7.83 3.39 6.25
CA VAL A 218 -7.36 4.14 5.07
C VAL A 218 -8.53 4.70 4.28
N ALA A 219 -9.58 3.92 4.04
CA ALA A 219 -10.79 4.39 3.36
C ALA A 219 -11.45 5.54 4.13
N ALA A 220 -11.61 5.40 5.45
CA ALA A 220 -12.26 6.42 6.28
C ALA A 220 -11.55 7.79 6.21
N ILE A 221 -10.22 7.82 6.32
CA ILE A 221 -9.49 9.09 6.25
C ILE A 221 -9.49 9.68 4.82
N ILE A 222 -9.49 8.84 3.78
CA ILE A 222 -9.64 9.31 2.40
C ILE A 222 -11.03 9.96 2.22
N GLU A 223 -12.11 9.31 2.69
CA GLU A 223 -13.47 9.85 2.61
C GLU A 223 -13.60 11.18 3.37
N GLU A 224 -13.02 11.28 4.56
CA GLU A 224 -13.01 12.52 5.34
C GLU A 224 -12.37 13.68 4.54
N GLN A 225 -11.24 13.43 3.88
CA GLN A 225 -10.57 14.44 3.05
C GLN A 225 -11.31 14.77 1.75
N LEU A 226 -12.15 13.87 1.25
CA LEU A 226 -13.02 14.14 0.09
C LEU A 226 -14.24 14.95 0.49
N ALA A 227 -14.86 14.67 1.64
CA ALA A 227 -16.02 15.40 2.13
C ALA A 227 -15.71 16.88 2.44
N GLY A 228 -14.47 17.19 2.85
CA GLY A 228 -14.03 18.57 3.08
C GLY A 228 -13.82 19.43 1.81
N ARG A 229 -14.17 18.91 0.63
CA ARG A 229 -14.01 19.61 -0.67
C ARG A 229 -15.30 20.14 -1.28
N GLU A 230 -16.45 19.86 -0.68
CA GLU A 230 -17.75 20.46 -1.05
C GLU A 230 -17.86 21.92 -0.55
#